data_AF-A0A8H7XPC3-F1
#
_entry.id   AF-A0A8H7XPC3-F1
#
_cell.length_a   1.000
_cell.length_b   1.000
_cell.length_c   1.000
_cell.angle_alpha   90.00
_cell.angle_beta   90.00
_cell.angle_gamma   90.00
#
_symmetry.space_group_name_H-M   'P 1'
#
loop_
_entity.id
_entity.type
_entity.pdbx_description
1 polymer ?
#
loop_
_entity_poly.entity_id
_entity_poly.type
_entity_poly.pdbx_seq_one_letter_code
_entity_poly.pdbx_strand_id
1 'polypeptide(L)'
;MKPNRQEKEQSEYRLPTNVKPTHYDLTFKTDLKKATFEGVVIIALEVKKDTSTITLNVSRLELTNATILSEEGEKPVAVVQTDEAQERVTYKLDEKLPSGSQTKLKIYFSGKLGGNMMGYLRGSWEYEGRTEYYALTQFQPTAARSAFPCWDEPLLKATFTITMISRADTVSLSNMPALSEQPILEGLDAETWKITKFDTTPPMSTYIVALANGPFKFLEKSVVMPLSRKTIPLRIYTSPAKVSQAEFVLGVTASVLPLYERILGVEYPLPKLDTVAGNIVDGAMENWGLIIGRSAAFLLDTDNADLLAKKRVASTQSHEIAHLWFGDITTMEWWNYLYLNEGMLTPPRIIDRFLVFTRNGALIRQRLPPPEGQTGVTSA
;
A
#
# COMPACT_ATOMS: atom_id res chain seq x y z
N MET A 1 -11.11 9.92 -36.38
CA MET A 1 -9.72 10.39 -36.25
C MET A 1 -8.84 9.18 -36.01
N LYS A 2 -7.74 9.02 -36.77
CA LYS A 2 -6.74 7.97 -36.46
C LYS A 2 -5.99 8.41 -35.20
N PRO A 3 -5.78 7.54 -34.19
CA PRO A 3 -5.05 7.93 -33.00
C PRO A 3 -3.63 8.34 -33.36
N ASN A 4 -3.10 9.38 -32.70
CA ASN A 4 -1.73 9.83 -32.94
C ASN A 4 -0.73 8.75 -32.42
N ARG A 5 0.51 8.75 -32.90
CA ARG A 5 1.52 7.71 -32.60
C ARG A 5 1.72 7.48 -31.10
N GLN A 6 1.66 8.53 -30.28
CA GLN A 6 1.70 8.45 -28.82
C GLN A 6 0.47 7.77 -28.20
N GLU A 7 -0.74 7.95 -28.75
CA GLU A 7 -1.95 7.25 -28.29
C GLU A 7 -1.90 5.77 -28.68
N LYS A 8 -1.31 5.45 -29.83
CA LYS A 8 -1.04 4.06 -30.26
C LYS A 8 -0.02 3.37 -29.37
N GLU A 9 1.10 4.03 -29.07
CA GLU A 9 2.16 3.51 -28.19
C GLU A 9 1.66 3.39 -26.73
N GLN A 10 0.85 4.33 -26.23
CA GLN A 10 0.18 4.18 -24.93
C GLN A 10 -0.78 2.99 -24.90
N SER A 11 -1.49 2.69 -25.99
CA SER A 11 -2.45 1.57 -26.00
C SER A 11 -1.81 0.19 -25.89
N GLU A 12 -0.54 0.05 -26.25
CA GLU A 12 0.16 -1.25 -26.22
C GLU A 12 0.55 -1.66 -24.80
N TYR A 13 1.02 -0.71 -23.99
CA TYR A 13 1.46 -0.91 -22.59
C TYR A 13 0.35 -0.78 -21.54
N ARG A 14 -0.89 -0.44 -21.95
CA ARG A 14 -2.07 -0.38 -21.06
C ARG A 14 -2.92 -1.65 -21.16
N LEU A 15 -3.56 -2.00 -20.05
CA LEU A 15 -4.52 -3.11 -20.02
C LEU A 15 -5.78 -2.78 -20.84
N PRO A 16 -6.45 -3.81 -21.40
CA PRO A 16 -7.77 -3.65 -22.01
C PRO A 16 -8.80 -3.08 -21.02
N THR A 17 -9.68 -2.21 -21.54
CA THR A 17 -10.75 -1.54 -20.75
C THR A 17 -12.09 -2.26 -20.77
N ASN A 18 -12.13 -3.49 -21.28
CA ASN A 18 -13.33 -4.33 -21.36
C ASN A 18 -13.78 -4.86 -20.00
N VAL A 19 -12.86 -4.97 -19.04
CA VAL A 19 -13.14 -5.48 -17.69
C VAL A 19 -12.47 -4.57 -16.66
N LYS A 20 -13.17 -4.28 -15.57
CA LYS A 20 -12.68 -3.47 -14.45
C LYS A 20 -12.79 -4.24 -13.13
N PRO A 21 -11.73 -4.30 -12.29
CA PRO A 21 -11.84 -4.86 -10.95
C PRO A 21 -12.62 -3.92 -10.02
N THR A 22 -13.37 -4.50 -9.10
CA THR A 22 -14.11 -3.75 -8.06
C THR A 22 -13.72 -4.18 -6.64
N HIS A 23 -13.31 -5.43 -6.48
CA HIS A 23 -12.87 -5.99 -5.20
C HIS A 23 -11.85 -7.12 -5.40
N TYR A 24 -10.93 -7.25 -4.45
CA TYR A 24 -9.97 -8.35 -4.34
C TYR A 24 -10.10 -9.01 -2.97
N ASP A 25 -10.41 -10.30 -2.95
CA ASP A 25 -10.27 -11.15 -1.77
C ASP A 25 -8.98 -11.96 -1.93
N LEU A 26 -7.98 -11.63 -1.12
CA LEU A 26 -6.61 -12.13 -1.21
C LEU A 26 -6.28 -12.99 0.02
N THR A 27 -5.84 -14.21 -0.22
CA THR A 27 -5.24 -15.06 0.81
C THR A 27 -3.78 -15.35 0.47
N PHE A 28 -2.87 -15.05 1.40
CA PHE A 28 -1.44 -15.33 1.28
C PHE A 28 -0.98 -16.26 2.39
N LYS A 29 -0.40 -17.40 2.03
CA LYS A 29 0.37 -18.26 2.94
C LYS A 29 1.85 -17.96 2.76
N THR A 30 2.47 -17.40 3.79
CA THR A 30 3.87 -16.94 3.74
C THR A 30 4.77 -17.87 4.56
N ASP A 31 5.72 -18.54 3.91
CA ASP A 31 6.73 -19.37 4.57
C ASP A 31 8.10 -18.67 4.57
N LEU A 32 8.40 -18.00 5.68
CA LEU A 32 9.66 -17.29 5.87
C LEU A 32 10.89 -18.22 5.93
N LYS A 33 10.73 -19.51 6.25
CA LYS A 33 11.83 -20.48 6.29
C LYS A 33 12.16 -20.96 4.89
N LYS A 34 11.12 -21.28 4.11
CA LYS A 34 11.28 -21.73 2.71
C LYS A 34 11.50 -20.58 1.72
N ALA A 35 11.33 -19.33 2.16
CA ALA A 35 11.39 -18.15 1.30
C ALA A 35 10.38 -18.20 0.15
N THR A 36 9.17 -18.69 0.42
CA THR A 36 8.11 -18.84 -0.57
C THR A 36 6.79 -18.31 -0.05
N PHE A 37 5.89 -18.03 -0.97
CA PHE A 37 4.49 -17.79 -0.67
C PHE A 37 3.59 -18.48 -1.68
N GLU A 38 2.41 -18.83 -1.22
CA GLU A 38 1.31 -19.39 -2.00
C GLU A 38 0.09 -18.53 -1.73
N GLY A 39 -0.82 -18.43 -2.70
CA GLY A 39 -2.02 -17.64 -2.50
C GLY A 39 -3.15 -17.99 -3.44
N VAL A 40 -4.29 -17.43 -3.11
CA VAL A 40 -5.47 -17.40 -3.96
C VAL A 40 -6.01 -15.99 -3.95
N VAL A 41 -6.40 -15.51 -5.13
CA VAL A 41 -7.12 -14.26 -5.29
C VAL A 41 -8.49 -14.55 -5.89
N ILE A 42 -9.53 -13.94 -5.35
CA ILE A 42 -10.85 -13.87 -5.97
C ILE A 42 -11.11 -12.39 -6.29
N ILE A 43 -11.18 -12.09 -7.59
CA ILE A 43 -11.34 -10.72 -8.09
C ILE A 43 -12.79 -10.56 -8.53
N ALA A 44 -13.54 -9.64 -7.91
CA ALA A 44 -14.83 -9.22 -8.42
C ALA A 44 -14.63 -8.26 -9.59
N LEU A 45 -15.32 -8.53 -10.71
CA LEU A 45 -15.13 -7.86 -11.98
C LEU A 45 -16.45 -7.29 -12.48
N GLU A 46 -16.37 -6.09 -13.03
CA GLU A 46 -17.44 -5.46 -13.82
C GLU A 46 -17.06 -5.51 -15.30
N VAL A 47 -17.95 -6.06 -16.12
CA VAL A 47 -17.74 -6.21 -17.56
C VAL A 47 -18.25 -4.94 -18.25
N LYS A 48 -17.33 -4.15 -18.82
CA LYS A 48 -17.62 -2.86 -19.47
C LYS A 48 -17.94 -3.01 -20.96
N LYS A 49 -17.45 -4.09 -21.56
CA LYS A 49 -17.69 -4.44 -22.97
C LYS A 49 -17.80 -5.95 -23.07
N ASP A 50 -18.73 -6.39 -23.90
CA ASP A 50 -18.84 -7.76 -24.39
C ASP A 50 -17.47 -8.39 -24.65
N THR A 51 -17.13 -9.45 -23.94
CA THR A 51 -15.79 -10.05 -24.03
C THR A 51 -15.79 -11.56 -23.85
N SER A 52 -14.86 -12.23 -24.54
CA SER A 52 -14.51 -13.64 -24.35
C SER A 52 -13.10 -13.82 -23.77
N THR A 53 -12.45 -12.72 -23.39
CA THR A 53 -11.12 -12.74 -22.78
C THR A 53 -11.02 -11.81 -21.58
N ILE A 54 -10.12 -12.16 -20.65
CA ILE A 54 -9.73 -11.32 -19.51
C ILE A 54 -8.22 -11.25 -19.50
N THR A 55 -7.67 -10.03 -19.53
CA THR A 55 -6.23 -9.78 -19.49
C THR A 55 -5.89 -8.95 -18.25
N LEU A 56 -4.86 -9.37 -17.52
CA LEU A 56 -4.38 -8.71 -16.31
C LEU A 56 -2.85 -8.84 -16.19
N ASN A 57 -2.25 -8.11 -15.26
CA ASN A 57 -0.81 -8.15 -15.03
C ASN A 57 -0.40 -9.33 -14.14
N VAL A 58 0.74 -9.93 -14.50
CA VAL A 58 1.44 -10.93 -13.69
C VAL A 58 2.93 -10.91 -14.04
N SER A 59 3.79 -11.02 -13.04
CA SER A 59 5.23 -11.15 -13.21
C SER A 59 5.80 -12.10 -12.17
N ARG A 60 6.71 -13.01 -12.54
CA ARG A 60 7.43 -13.88 -11.58
C ARG A 60 6.54 -14.74 -10.65
N LEU A 61 5.32 -15.05 -11.07
CA LEU A 61 4.41 -15.94 -10.36
C LEU A 61 4.14 -17.20 -11.19
N GLU A 62 4.04 -18.33 -10.51
CA GLU A 62 3.51 -19.55 -11.09
C GLU A 62 1.99 -19.53 -10.91
N LEU A 63 1.25 -19.48 -12.02
CA LEU A 63 -0.21 -19.54 -12.02
C LEU A 63 -0.65 -20.98 -12.25
N THR A 64 -1.60 -21.45 -11.43
CA THR A 64 -2.15 -22.82 -11.58
C THR A 64 -3.61 -22.74 -12.02
N ASN A 65 -4.56 -23.10 -11.16
CA ASN A 65 -5.97 -23.12 -11.49
C ASN A 65 -6.54 -21.70 -11.52
N ALA A 66 -7.22 -21.38 -12.61
CA ALA A 66 -8.04 -20.18 -12.74
C ALA A 66 -9.48 -20.58 -13.11
N THR A 67 -10.46 -20.00 -12.42
CA THR A 67 -11.89 -20.30 -12.60
C THR A 67 -12.73 -19.02 -12.58
N ILE A 68 -13.79 -18.99 -13.37
CA ILE A 68 -14.87 -18.03 -13.22
C ILE A 68 -15.88 -18.62 -12.24
N LEU A 69 -16.20 -17.86 -11.19
CA LEU A 69 -17.24 -18.23 -10.24
C LEU A 69 -18.60 -17.79 -10.80
N SER A 70 -19.49 -18.76 -10.99
CA SER A 70 -20.86 -18.57 -11.47
C SER A 70 -21.86 -19.16 -10.47
N GLU A 71 -23.15 -18.90 -10.65
CA GLU A 71 -24.21 -19.53 -9.83
C GLU A 71 -24.22 -21.06 -9.99
N GLU A 72 -23.80 -21.57 -11.15
CA GLU A 72 -23.71 -22.99 -11.49
C GLU A 72 -22.44 -23.66 -10.94
N GLY A 73 -21.54 -22.90 -10.30
CA GLY A 73 -20.26 -23.37 -9.75
C GLY A 73 -19.04 -22.70 -10.38
N GLU A 74 -17.86 -23.33 -10.20
CA GLU A 74 -16.59 -22.86 -10.75
C GLU A 74 -16.39 -23.39 -12.18
N LYS A 75 -16.33 -22.49 -13.17
CA LYS A 75 -16.02 -22.83 -14.57
C LYS A 75 -14.52 -22.57 -14.84
N PRO A 76 -13.72 -23.58 -15.20
CA PRO A 76 -12.30 -23.38 -15.53
C PRO A 76 -12.10 -22.38 -16.67
N VAL A 77 -11.01 -21.62 -16.62
CA VAL A 77 -10.58 -20.77 -17.74
C VAL A 77 -9.17 -21.14 -18.18
N ALA A 78 -8.96 -21.18 -19.49
CA ALA A 78 -7.67 -21.52 -20.07
C ALA A 78 -6.81 -20.27 -20.27
N VAL A 79 -5.53 -20.35 -19.91
CA VAL A 79 -4.54 -19.36 -20.34
C VAL A 79 -4.36 -19.52 -21.85
N VAL A 80 -4.54 -18.42 -22.59
CA VAL A 80 -4.33 -18.39 -24.05
C VAL A 80 -3.11 -17.61 -24.46
N GLN A 81 -2.61 -16.73 -23.60
CA GLN A 81 -1.39 -15.97 -23.86
C GLN A 81 -0.73 -15.56 -22.54
N THR A 82 0.58 -15.76 -22.45
CA THR A 82 1.44 -15.13 -21.45
C THR A 82 2.42 -14.24 -22.21
N ASP A 83 2.42 -12.95 -21.87
CA ASP A 83 3.32 -11.96 -22.45
C ASP A 83 4.29 -11.52 -21.35
N GLU A 84 5.48 -12.10 -21.35
CA GLU A 84 6.52 -11.78 -20.36
C GLU A 84 7.07 -10.36 -20.53
N ALA A 85 7.09 -9.83 -21.76
CA ALA A 85 7.60 -8.49 -22.03
C ALA A 85 6.67 -7.41 -21.50
N GLN A 86 5.36 -7.64 -21.58
CA GLN A 86 4.33 -6.74 -21.05
C GLN A 86 3.87 -7.12 -19.63
N GLU A 87 4.38 -8.22 -19.09
CA GLU A 87 4.00 -8.79 -17.79
C GLU A 87 2.48 -9.00 -17.67
N ARG A 88 1.92 -9.77 -18.60
CA ARG A 88 0.48 -10.03 -18.70
C ARG A 88 0.17 -11.50 -18.91
N VAL A 89 -1.02 -11.87 -18.45
CA VAL A 89 -1.68 -13.13 -18.78
C VAL A 89 -3.06 -12.84 -19.34
N THR A 90 -3.45 -13.58 -20.37
CA THR A 90 -4.80 -13.53 -20.95
C THR A 90 -5.47 -14.88 -20.80
N TYR A 91 -6.65 -14.86 -20.18
CA TYR A 91 -7.55 -16.00 -20.06
C TYR A 91 -8.63 -15.94 -21.14
N LYS A 92 -8.94 -17.09 -21.73
CA LYS A 92 -10.10 -17.26 -22.61
C LYS A 92 -11.26 -17.84 -21.81
N LEU A 93 -12.43 -17.29 -22.10
CA LEU A 93 -13.71 -17.71 -21.54
C LEU A 93 -14.45 -18.54 -22.59
N ASP A 94 -15.02 -19.66 -22.17
CA ASP A 94 -15.86 -20.49 -23.06
C ASP A 94 -17.20 -19.80 -23.35
N GLU A 95 -17.73 -19.10 -22.35
CA GLU A 95 -18.93 -18.29 -22.47
C GLU A 95 -18.56 -16.81 -22.55
N LYS A 96 -19.18 -16.10 -23.50
CA LYS A 96 -19.00 -14.67 -23.66
C LYS A 96 -19.67 -13.94 -22.49
N LEU A 97 -18.91 -13.07 -21.81
CA LEU A 97 -19.47 -12.20 -20.78
C LEU A 97 -20.11 -10.96 -21.44
N PRO A 98 -21.41 -10.70 -21.19
CA PRO A 98 -22.09 -9.54 -21.74
C PRO A 98 -21.70 -8.26 -20.98
N SER A 99 -21.69 -7.13 -21.69
CA SER A 99 -21.52 -5.81 -21.10
C SER A 99 -22.55 -5.54 -20.00
N GLY A 100 -22.13 -4.91 -18.91
CA GLY A 100 -22.95 -4.61 -17.73
C GLY A 100 -23.08 -5.77 -16.75
N SER A 101 -22.59 -6.98 -17.08
CA SER A 101 -22.58 -8.09 -16.14
C SER A 101 -21.47 -7.98 -15.10
N GLN A 102 -21.63 -8.72 -14.01
CA GLN A 102 -20.61 -8.90 -12.98
C GLN A 102 -20.18 -10.36 -12.94
N THR A 103 -18.91 -10.59 -12.63
CA THR A 103 -18.37 -11.94 -12.47
C THR A 103 -17.27 -11.94 -11.42
N LYS A 104 -16.78 -13.13 -11.03
CA LYS A 104 -15.61 -13.26 -10.17
C LYS A 104 -14.59 -14.20 -10.82
N LEU A 105 -13.34 -13.76 -10.88
CA LEU A 105 -12.22 -14.56 -11.35
C LEU A 105 -11.39 -15.01 -10.15
N LYS A 106 -11.27 -16.33 -9.96
CA LYS A 106 -10.45 -16.94 -8.93
C LYS A 106 -9.17 -17.48 -9.55
N ILE A 107 -8.02 -17.16 -8.97
CA ILE A 107 -6.70 -17.60 -9.47
C ILE A 107 -5.85 -18.06 -8.28
N TYR A 108 -5.30 -19.27 -8.39
CA TYR A 108 -4.26 -19.77 -7.50
C TYR A 108 -2.88 -19.44 -8.05
N PHE A 109 -1.99 -18.98 -7.17
CA PHE A 109 -0.64 -18.55 -7.52
C PHE A 109 0.38 -18.93 -6.45
N SER A 110 1.63 -19.06 -6.87
CA SER A 110 2.78 -19.21 -5.96
C SER A 110 3.97 -18.39 -6.45
N GLY A 111 4.85 -18.04 -5.52
CA GLY A 111 6.04 -17.25 -5.79
C GLY A 111 7.11 -17.43 -4.73
N LYS A 112 8.28 -16.86 -5.01
CA LYS A 112 9.40 -16.81 -4.06
C LYS A 112 9.45 -15.44 -3.40
N LEU A 113 9.73 -15.41 -2.10
CA LEU A 113 10.04 -14.16 -1.41
C LEU A 113 11.42 -13.69 -1.86
N GLY A 114 11.50 -12.49 -2.43
CA GLY A 114 12.72 -11.94 -2.98
C GLY A 114 12.47 -11.04 -4.19
N GLY A 115 13.55 -10.56 -4.80
CA GLY A 115 13.48 -9.64 -5.93
C GLY A 115 14.52 -8.52 -5.84
N ASN A 116 14.48 -7.59 -6.79
CA ASN A 116 15.36 -6.42 -6.85
C ASN A 116 14.79 -5.28 -5.98
N MET A 117 14.64 -5.51 -4.67
CA MET A 117 14.08 -4.54 -3.71
C MET A 117 12.62 -4.10 -3.98
N MET A 118 11.90 -4.81 -4.86
CA MET A 118 10.49 -4.62 -5.17
C MET A 118 9.76 -5.97 -5.21
N GLY A 119 8.45 -5.96 -4.98
CA GLY A 119 7.59 -7.15 -4.89
C GLY A 119 7.39 -7.58 -3.44
N TYR A 120 7.25 -8.89 -3.22
CA TYR A 120 7.17 -9.47 -1.88
C TYR A 120 8.54 -9.98 -1.43
N LEU A 121 9.19 -9.22 -0.56
CA LEU A 121 10.61 -9.35 -0.23
C LEU A 121 10.80 -10.11 1.07
N ARG A 122 11.94 -10.80 1.20
CA ARG A 122 12.41 -11.42 2.46
C ARG A 122 13.69 -10.76 2.92
N GLY A 123 13.74 -10.47 4.21
CA GLY A 123 14.92 -9.98 4.91
C GLY A 123 15.27 -10.84 6.10
N SER A 124 16.41 -10.53 6.69
CA SER A 124 16.82 -11.09 7.97
C SER A 124 17.52 -10.06 8.85
N TRP A 125 17.60 -10.37 10.13
CA TRP A 125 18.47 -9.72 11.10
C TRP A 125 18.96 -10.76 12.12
N GLU A 126 20.04 -10.42 12.82
CA GLU A 126 20.53 -11.22 13.94
C GLU A 126 19.88 -10.73 15.24
N TYR A 127 19.34 -11.65 16.03
CA TYR A 127 18.78 -11.38 17.35
C TYR A 127 19.11 -12.55 18.29
N GLU A 128 19.69 -12.26 19.46
CA GLU A 128 20.06 -13.26 20.47
C GLU A 128 20.86 -14.48 19.91
N GLY A 129 21.75 -14.23 18.95
CA GLY A 129 22.59 -15.26 18.34
C GLY A 129 21.88 -16.16 17.33
N ARG A 130 20.68 -15.76 16.86
CA ARG A 130 19.91 -16.45 15.82
C ARG A 130 19.56 -15.49 14.68
N THR A 131 19.59 -16.01 13.46
CA THR A 131 19.03 -15.32 12.29
C THR A 131 17.52 -15.44 12.31
N GLU A 132 16.84 -14.30 12.42
CA GLU A 132 15.39 -14.19 12.27
C GLU A 132 15.06 -13.67 10.88
N TYR A 133 13.97 -14.17 10.30
CA TYR A 133 13.48 -13.76 8.99
C TYR A 133 12.20 -12.96 9.11
N TYR A 134 12.01 -12.06 8.15
CA TYR A 134 10.78 -11.29 7.99
C TYR A 134 10.54 -11.03 6.51
N ALA A 135 9.31 -10.64 6.16
CA ALA A 135 8.93 -10.25 4.83
C ALA A 135 8.20 -8.91 4.84
N LEU A 136 8.41 -8.12 3.79
CA LEU A 136 7.77 -6.82 3.53
C LEU A 136 7.43 -6.73 2.04
N THR A 137 6.44 -5.91 1.70
CA THR A 137 6.07 -5.61 0.30
C THR A 137 6.54 -4.22 -0.11
N GLN A 138 7.02 -4.09 -1.35
CA GLN A 138 7.26 -2.80 -2.02
C GLN A 138 6.69 -2.88 -3.43
N PHE A 139 5.52 -2.28 -3.66
CA PHE A 139 4.79 -2.46 -4.91
C PHE A 139 4.84 -1.26 -5.86
N GLN A 140 5.09 -0.06 -5.37
CA GLN A 140 5.25 1.09 -6.26
C GLN A 140 6.53 0.95 -7.11
N PRO A 141 6.46 1.21 -8.42
CA PRO A 141 5.27 1.59 -9.19
C PRO A 141 4.40 0.41 -9.66
N THR A 142 4.99 -0.69 -10.09
CA THR A 142 4.29 -1.76 -10.83
C THR A 142 4.69 -3.17 -10.38
N ALA A 143 4.97 -3.35 -9.10
CA ALA A 143 5.44 -4.62 -8.55
C ALA A 143 4.36 -5.40 -7.78
N ALA A 144 3.13 -4.89 -7.65
CA ALA A 144 2.02 -5.66 -7.07
C ALA A 144 1.74 -6.94 -7.87
N ARG A 145 1.85 -6.85 -9.20
CA ARG A 145 1.76 -7.99 -10.14
C ARG A 145 2.77 -9.12 -9.89
N SER A 146 3.81 -8.87 -9.07
CA SER A 146 4.79 -9.88 -8.67
C SER A 146 4.48 -10.58 -7.35
N ALA A 147 3.43 -10.13 -6.66
CA ALA A 147 2.92 -10.76 -5.46
C ALA A 147 1.55 -11.41 -5.69
N PHE A 148 0.69 -10.81 -6.53
CA PHE A 148 -0.59 -11.39 -6.92
C PHE A 148 -1.02 -10.90 -8.32
N PRO A 149 -1.73 -11.73 -9.11
CA PRO A 149 -2.21 -11.31 -10.42
C PRO A 149 -3.30 -10.24 -10.25
N CYS A 150 -3.14 -9.09 -10.91
CA CYS A 150 -4.02 -7.93 -10.72
C CYS A 150 -4.03 -6.96 -11.91
N TRP A 151 -4.92 -5.98 -11.87
CA TRP A 151 -4.91 -4.84 -12.80
C TRP A 151 -3.98 -3.77 -12.22
N ASP A 152 -2.69 -3.90 -12.50
CA ASP A 152 -1.64 -3.16 -11.80
C ASP A 152 -1.39 -1.78 -12.44
N GLU A 153 -2.44 -0.97 -12.42
CA GLU A 153 -2.51 0.40 -12.92
C GLU A 153 -3.15 1.32 -11.86
N PRO A 154 -2.58 2.51 -11.56
CA PRO A 154 -2.98 3.31 -10.40
C PRO A 154 -4.45 3.75 -10.41
N LEU A 155 -5.05 4.03 -11.57
CA LEU A 155 -6.45 4.46 -11.65
C LEU A 155 -7.45 3.32 -11.39
N LEU A 156 -7.04 2.06 -11.51
CA LEU A 156 -7.92 0.90 -11.37
C LEU A 156 -8.12 0.52 -9.90
N LYS A 157 -8.60 1.51 -9.12
CA LYS A 157 -8.88 1.35 -7.69
C LYS A 157 -9.95 0.30 -7.45
N ALA A 158 -9.73 -0.51 -6.42
CA ALA A 158 -10.64 -1.53 -5.91
C ALA A 158 -10.55 -1.59 -4.39
N THR A 159 -11.47 -2.31 -3.77
CA THR A 159 -11.38 -2.65 -2.34
C THR A 159 -10.61 -3.96 -2.16
N PHE A 160 -9.94 -4.15 -1.02
CA PHE A 160 -9.14 -5.33 -0.74
C PHE A 160 -9.51 -5.92 0.62
N THR A 161 -9.82 -7.21 0.66
CA THR A 161 -9.87 -8.02 1.88
C THR A 161 -8.65 -8.94 1.87
N ILE A 162 -7.86 -8.91 2.94
CA ILE A 162 -6.59 -9.63 3.01
C ILE A 162 -6.66 -10.65 4.14
N THR A 163 -6.23 -11.87 3.84
CA THR A 163 -6.01 -12.95 4.80
C THR A 163 -4.56 -13.40 4.70
N MET A 164 -3.86 -13.46 5.84
CA MET A 164 -2.49 -13.96 5.93
C MET A 164 -2.44 -15.25 6.75
N ILE A 165 -1.86 -16.29 6.17
CA ILE A 165 -1.51 -17.54 6.84
C ILE A 165 -0.01 -17.50 7.11
N SER A 166 0.38 -17.49 8.38
CA SER A 166 1.77 -17.37 8.81
C SER A 166 2.06 -18.27 10.01
N ARG A 167 3.33 -18.34 10.43
CA ARG A 167 3.69 -19.02 11.68
C ARG A 167 3.08 -18.30 12.88
N ALA A 168 2.69 -19.04 13.93
CA ALA A 168 1.99 -18.50 15.08
C ALA A 168 2.84 -17.53 15.92
N ASP A 169 4.16 -17.69 15.89
CA ASP A 169 5.14 -16.85 16.59
C ASP A 169 5.50 -15.56 15.84
N THR A 170 4.96 -15.34 14.63
CA THR A 170 5.17 -14.11 13.88
C THR A 170 3.94 -13.19 13.92
N VAL A 171 4.17 -11.90 13.70
CA VAL A 171 3.12 -10.89 13.54
C VAL A 171 2.79 -10.76 12.06
N SER A 172 1.50 -10.70 11.71
CA SER A 172 1.03 -10.36 10.37
C SER A 172 0.46 -8.95 10.40
N LEU A 173 0.88 -8.10 9.47
CA LEU A 173 0.37 -6.73 9.33
C LEU A 173 -0.06 -6.50 7.89
N SER A 174 -1.12 -5.71 7.72
CA SER A 174 -1.59 -5.23 6.43
C SER A 174 -2.17 -3.81 6.57
N ASN A 175 -2.75 -3.27 5.50
CA ASN A 175 -3.32 -1.92 5.44
C ASN A 175 -4.36 -1.66 6.53
N MET A 176 -5.22 -2.65 6.81
CA MET A 176 -6.35 -2.56 7.74
C MET A 176 -6.06 -3.30 9.05
N PRO A 177 -6.80 -3.04 10.15
CA PRO A 177 -6.67 -3.79 11.40
C PRO A 177 -7.07 -5.26 11.22
N ALA A 178 -6.46 -6.13 12.02
CA ALA A 178 -6.86 -7.53 12.10
C ALA A 178 -8.25 -7.64 12.77
N LEU A 179 -9.19 -8.32 12.12
CA LEU A 179 -10.50 -8.67 12.65
C LEU A 179 -10.44 -9.95 13.49
N SER A 180 -9.55 -10.88 13.14
CA SER A 180 -9.38 -12.15 13.85
C SER A 180 -7.99 -12.73 13.64
N GLU A 181 -7.43 -13.35 14.67
CA GLU A 181 -6.27 -14.25 14.60
C GLU A 181 -6.66 -15.60 15.19
N GLN A 182 -6.51 -16.68 14.41
CA GLN A 182 -6.90 -18.03 14.84
C GLN A 182 -5.78 -19.04 14.51
N PRO A 183 -5.40 -19.92 15.45
CA PRO A 183 -4.46 -21.01 15.14
C PRO A 183 -5.09 -22.00 14.17
N ILE A 184 -4.27 -22.59 13.29
CA ILE A 184 -4.65 -23.75 12.47
C ILE A 184 -4.32 -25.00 13.29
N LEU A 185 -5.37 -25.65 13.83
CA LEU A 185 -5.23 -26.71 14.84
C LEU A 185 -5.05 -28.13 14.26
N GLU A 186 -5.23 -28.35 12.96
CA GLU A 186 -5.13 -29.70 12.35
C GLU A 186 -4.35 -29.72 11.03
N GLY A 187 -3.52 -30.77 10.85
CA GLY A 187 -3.03 -31.23 9.54
C GLY A 187 -1.67 -30.71 9.04
N LEU A 188 -0.92 -29.93 9.81
CA LEU A 188 0.42 -29.44 9.40
C LEU A 188 1.46 -29.70 10.49
N ASP A 189 2.61 -30.26 10.09
CA ASP A 189 3.78 -30.57 10.92
C ASP A 189 4.09 -29.50 11.97
N ALA A 190 4.32 -29.94 13.22
CA ALA A 190 5.05 -29.40 14.39
C ALA A 190 5.33 -27.89 14.58
N GLU A 191 4.76 -27.01 13.78
CA GLU A 191 4.99 -25.57 13.74
C GLU A 191 3.64 -24.91 13.48
N THR A 192 2.95 -24.57 14.57
CA THR A 192 1.59 -24.03 14.59
C THR A 192 1.47 -22.84 13.63
N TRP A 193 0.66 -22.97 12.58
CA TRP A 193 0.30 -21.86 11.71
C TRP A 193 -0.87 -21.09 12.32
N LYS A 194 -1.07 -19.85 11.91
CA LYS A 194 -2.27 -19.05 12.23
C LYS A 194 -2.81 -18.36 10.98
N ILE A 195 -4.11 -18.07 11.01
CA ILE A 195 -4.82 -17.27 10.03
C ILE A 195 -5.14 -15.92 10.65
N THR A 196 -4.65 -14.86 10.04
CA THR A 196 -4.98 -13.47 10.38
C THR A 196 -5.86 -12.90 9.27
N LYS A 197 -7.08 -12.49 9.60
CA LYS A 197 -8.00 -11.83 8.65
C LYS A 197 -8.05 -10.34 8.95
N PHE A 198 -7.85 -9.52 7.93
CA PHE A 198 -7.89 -8.06 8.04
C PHE A 198 -9.23 -7.51 7.54
N ASP A 199 -9.60 -6.34 8.03
CA ASP A 199 -10.79 -5.63 7.55
C ASP A 199 -10.62 -5.18 6.09
N THR A 200 -11.74 -4.88 5.43
CA THR A 200 -11.76 -4.49 4.01
C THR A 200 -11.30 -3.04 3.85
N THR A 201 -10.37 -2.79 2.94
CA THR A 201 -9.88 -1.43 2.65
C THR A 201 -10.96 -0.57 1.98
N PRO A 202 -10.90 0.77 2.10
CA PRO A 202 -11.53 1.65 1.13
C PRO A 202 -10.98 1.41 -0.29
N PRO A 203 -11.63 1.94 -1.35
CA PRO A 203 -11.11 1.86 -2.70
C PRO A 203 -9.73 2.50 -2.80
N MET A 204 -8.73 1.71 -3.20
CA MET A 204 -7.33 2.12 -3.27
C MET A 204 -6.62 1.44 -4.45
N SER A 205 -5.43 1.92 -4.81
CA SER A 205 -4.66 1.39 -5.93
C SER A 205 -3.86 0.14 -5.52
N THR A 206 -3.52 -0.72 -6.47
CA THR A 206 -2.76 -1.97 -6.20
C THR A 206 -1.38 -1.71 -5.57
N TYR A 207 -0.72 -0.62 -5.95
CA TYR A 207 0.65 -0.31 -5.52
C TYR A 207 0.78 0.04 -4.02
N ILE A 208 -0.32 0.33 -3.34
CA ILE A 208 -0.37 0.62 -1.89
C ILE A 208 -0.92 -0.54 -1.07
N VAL A 209 -1.20 -1.70 -1.67
CA VAL A 209 -1.40 -2.94 -0.90
C VAL A 209 -0.11 -3.25 -0.14
N ALA A 210 -0.23 -3.61 1.14
CA ALA A 210 0.91 -3.91 1.98
C ALA A 210 0.73 -5.18 2.80
N LEU A 211 1.80 -5.96 2.88
CA LEU A 211 1.93 -7.14 3.74
C LEU A 211 3.26 -7.06 4.47
N ALA A 212 3.24 -7.31 5.79
CA ALA A 212 4.44 -7.56 6.56
C ALA A 212 4.26 -8.81 7.43
N ASN A 213 5.28 -9.67 7.48
CA ASN A 213 5.28 -10.84 8.36
C ASN A 213 6.65 -11.06 9.01
N GLY A 214 6.70 -11.24 10.32
CA GLY A 214 7.96 -11.48 11.03
C GLY A 214 7.84 -11.32 12.55
N PRO A 215 8.92 -11.57 13.30
CA PRO A 215 8.94 -11.46 14.76
C PRO A 215 9.09 -9.99 15.23
N PHE A 216 8.21 -9.12 14.73
CA PHE A 216 8.26 -7.70 15.04
C PHE A 216 7.84 -7.40 16.49
N LYS A 217 8.45 -6.37 17.08
CA LYS A 217 7.99 -5.69 18.29
C LYS A 217 7.60 -4.26 17.94
N PHE A 218 6.74 -3.64 18.75
CA PHE A 218 6.29 -2.29 18.51
C PHE A 218 6.20 -1.44 19.77
N LEU A 219 6.28 -0.13 19.57
CA LEU A 219 5.79 0.88 20.51
C LEU A 219 4.45 1.43 19.99
N GLU A 220 3.56 1.80 20.90
CA GLU A 220 2.21 2.29 20.57
C GLU A 220 1.90 3.61 21.28
N LYS A 221 1.20 4.50 20.57
CA LYS A 221 0.47 5.65 21.13
C LYS A 221 -0.91 5.70 20.50
N SER A 222 -1.77 6.56 21.00
CA SER A 222 -3.05 6.86 20.37
C SER A 222 -3.26 8.36 20.29
N VAL A 223 -3.94 8.81 19.24
CA VAL A 223 -4.27 10.22 19.03
C VAL A 223 -5.75 10.38 18.75
N VAL A 224 -6.36 11.45 19.27
CA VAL A 224 -7.73 11.81 18.93
C VAL A 224 -7.72 12.74 17.72
N MET A 225 -8.37 12.32 16.64
CA MET A 225 -8.41 13.07 15.40
C MET A 225 -9.29 14.31 15.52
N PRO A 226 -8.85 15.48 15.02
CA PRO A 226 -9.54 16.75 15.24
C PRO A 226 -10.92 16.85 14.58
N LEU A 227 -11.11 16.22 13.42
CA LEU A 227 -12.36 16.27 12.66
C LEU A 227 -13.29 15.12 13.06
N SER A 228 -12.84 13.88 12.86
CA SER A 228 -13.68 12.69 13.09
C SER A 228 -13.91 12.38 14.57
N ARG A 229 -13.10 12.95 15.47
CA ARG A 229 -13.07 12.64 16.92
C ARG A 229 -12.75 11.19 17.26
N LYS A 230 -12.36 10.39 16.28
CA LYS A 230 -11.94 9.00 16.49
C LYS A 230 -10.57 8.95 17.16
N THR A 231 -10.38 7.99 18.04
CA THR A 231 -9.07 7.65 18.59
C THR A 231 -8.38 6.68 17.65
N ILE A 232 -7.24 7.06 17.10
CA ILE A 232 -6.45 6.26 16.16
C ILE A 232 -5.22 5.73 16.88
N PRO A 233 -5.05 4.40 17.00
CA PRO A 233 -3.80 3.79 17.46
C PRO A 233 -2.72 3.97 16.40
N LEU A 234 -1.52 4.31 16.88
CA LEU A 234 -0.31 4.53 16.11
C LEU A 234 0.74 3.55 16.60
N ARG A 235 1.32 2.75 15.71
CA ARG A 235 2.33 1.75 16.09
C ARG A 235 3.54 1.81 15.19
N ILE A 236 4.71 1.66 15.78
CA ILE A 236 5.97 1.56 15.03
C ILE A 236 6.58 0.19 15.29
N TYR A 237 6.52 -0.68 14.29
CA TYR A 237 7.04 -2.04 14.31
C TYR A 237 8.48 -2.09 13.81
N THR A 238 9.33 -2.86 14.49
CA THR A 238 10.70 -3.16 14.04
C THR A 238 11.23 -4.43 14.73
N SER A 239 12.52 -4.74 14.55
CA SER A 239 13.15 -5.88 15.22
C SER A 239 13.18 -5.68 16.74
N PRO A 240 13.14 -6.77 17.53
CA PRO A 240 13.17 -6.66 18.99
C PRO A 240 14.36 -5.84 19.53
N ALA A 241 15.54 -5.96 18.91
CA ALA A 241 16.74 -5.22 19.30
C ALA A 241 16.66 -3.69 19.12
N LYS A 242 15.76 -3.19 18.26
CA LYS A 242 15.70 -1.76 17.90
C LYS A 242 14.38 -1.09 18.28
N VAL A 243 13.47 -1.80 18.93
CA VAL A 243 12.13 -1.26 19.27
C VAL A 243 12.19 0.00 20.13
N SER A 244 13.19 0.14 21.00
CA SER A 244 13.41 1.35 21.80
C SER A 244 13.76 2.59 20.96
N GLN A 245 14.34 2.40 19.76
CA GLN A 245 14.71 3.49 18.84
C GLN A 245 13.49 4.06 18.08
N ALA A 246 12.31 3.48 18.28
CA ALA A 246 11.08 3.90 17.60
C ALA A 246 10.34 5.06 18.30
N GLU A 247 10.73 5.44 19.52
CA GLU A 247 10.02 6.42 20.34
C GLU A 247 9.91 7.80 19.65
N PHE A 248 11.00 8.24 19.02
CA PHE A 248 11.04 9.54 18.35
C PHE A 248 10.07 9.60 17.17
N VAL A 249 10.11 8.61 16.28
CA VAL A 249 9.21 8.57 15.11
C VAL A 249 7.75 8.39 15.53
N LEU A 250 7.48 7.60 16.58
CA LEU A 250 6.13 7.48 17.14
C LEU A 250 5.59 8.84 17.62
N GLY A 251 6.43 9.65 18.28
CA GLY A 251 6.10 11.02 18.68
C GLY A 251 5.84 11.97 17.50
N VAL A 252 6.64 11.85 16.43
CA VAL A 252 6.41 12.59 15.18
C VAL A 252 5.06 12.20 14.58
N THR A 253 4.78 10.91 14.42
CA THR A 253 3.51 10.42 13.86
C THR A 253 2.31 10.94 14.67
N ALA A 254 2.39 10.90 16.00
CA ALA A 254 1.35 11.41 16.88
C ALA A 254 1.10 12.91 16.76
N SER A 255 2.13 13.68 16.38
CA SER A 255 2.02 15.13 16.21
C SER A 255 1.52 15.50 14.80
N VAL A 256 1.97 14.77 13.79
CA VAL A 256 1.82 15.13 12.37
C VAL A 256 0.50 14.65 11.78
N LEU A 257 0.04 13.43 12.11
CA LEU A 257 -1.22 12.89 11.59
C LEU A 257 -2.44 13.81 11.88
N PRO A 258 -2.72 14.24 13.13
CA PRO A 258 -3.84 15.15 13.39
C PRO A 258 -3.60 16.56 12.82
N LEU A 259 -2.34 16.97 12.60
CA LEU A 259 -2.03 18.25 11.99
C LEU A 259 -2.43 18.27 10.51
N TYR A 260 -2.10 17.23 9.74
CA TYR A 260 -2.51 17.13 8.33
C TYR A 260 -4.02 17.09 8.19
N GLU A 261 -4.72 16.29 9.00
CA GLU A 261 -6.19 16.25 8.98
C GLU A 261 -6.79 17.65 9.19
N ARG A 262 -6.26 18.40 10.17
CA ARG A 262 -6.73 19.77 10.46
C ARG A 262 -6.45 20.74 9.31
N ILE A 263 -5.27 20.68 8.72
CA ILE A 263 -4.85 21.63 7.67
C ILE A 263 -5.63 21.36 6.38
N LEU A 264 -5.81 20.10 6.02
CA LEU A 264 -6.45 19.70 4.78
C LEU A 264 -7.98 19.74 4.88
N GLY A 265 -8.53 19.68 6.10
CA GLY A 265 -9.98 19.66 6.30
C GLY A 265 -10.64 18.37 5.83
N VAL A 266 -9.86 17.29 5.68
CA VAL A 266 -10.31 15.98 5.20
C VAL A 266 -9.90 14.94 6.24
N GLU A 267 -10.86 14.16 6.73
CA GLU A 267 -10.64 13.12 7.74
C GLU A 267 -9.62 12.07 7.28
N TYR A 268 -8.79 11.59 8.21
CA TYR A 268 -8.07 10.34 8.01
C TYR A 268 -9.07 9.17 8.10
N PRO A 269 -9.25 8.37 7.03
CA PRO A 269 -10.40 7.46 6.95
C PRO A 269 -10.16 6.10 7.63
N LEU A 270 -8.90 5.72 7.88
CA LEU A 270 -8.57 4.39 8.38
C LEU A 270 -8.58 4.34 9.92
N PRO A 271 -8.87 3.19 10.53
CA PRO A 271 -9.00 3.07 11.98
C PRO A 271 -7.67 2.92 12.72
N LYS A 272 -6.52 2.87 12.02
CA LYS A 272 -5.17 2.71 12.58
C LYS A 272 -4.13 3.25 11.61
N LEU A 273 -2.94 3.59 12.11
CA LEU A 273 -1.76 3.84 11.29
C LEU A 273 -0.54 3.14 11.89
N ASP A 274 0.03 2.20 11.14
CA ASP A 274 1.25 1.51 11.52
C ASP A 274 2.41 1.95 10.63
N THR A 275 3.64 1.92 11.17
CA THR A 275 4.89 2.02 10.40
C THR A 275 5.73 0.77 10.68
N VAL A 276 6.31 0.14 9.65
CA VAL A 276 7.24 -0.98 9.80
C VAL A 276 8.63 -0.58 9.30
N ALA A 277 9.60 -0.65 10.19
CA ALA A 277 10.99 -0.32 9.92
C ALA A 277 11.84 -1.60 9.76
N GLY A 278 12.29 -1.88 8.53
CA GLY A 278 13.10 -3.04 8.17
C GLY A 278 14.01 -2.78 6.95
N ASN A 279 15.16 -3.42 6.86
CA ASN A 279 16.25 -3.04 5.94
C ASN A 279 16.22 -3.69 4.54
N ILE A 280 15.04 -4.04 4.01
CA ILE A 280 14.92 -4.70 2.69
C ILE A 280 14.23 -3.88 1.61
N VAL A 281 13.66 -2.73 1.97
CA VAL A 281 13.14 -1.74 1.02
C VAL A 281 14.08 -0.54 0.97
N ASP A 282 14.08 0.19 -0.14
CA ASP A 282 14.76 1.48 -0.20
C ASP A 282 13.86 2.59 0.36
N GLY A 283 14.44 3.59 1.00
CA GLY A 283 13.70 4.74 1.52
C GLY A 283 12.52 4.37 2.42
N ALA A 284 11.36 4.93 2.09
CA ALA A 284 10.06 4.69 2.73
C ALA A 284 8.97 4.69 1.67
N MET A 285 7.82 4.10 2.00
CA MET A 285 6.69 3.91 1.12
C MET A 285 5.40 4.11 1.91
N GLU A 286 4.46 4.84 1.30
CA GLU A 286 3.27 5.39 1.95
C GLU A 286 2.11 4.40 2.14
N ASN A 287 2.34 3.07 2.11
CA ASN A 287 1.24 2.13 1.94
C ASN A 287 0.10 2.37 2.95
N TRP A 288 -1.13 2.53 2.46
CA TRP A 288 -2.21 3.15 3.23
C TRP A 288 -2.52 2.39 4.53
N GLY A 289 -2.22 3.01 5.68
CA GLY A 289 -2.40 2.40 7.00
C GLY A 289 -1.24 1.52 7.48
N LEU A 290 -0.26 1.20 6.64
CA LEU A 290 0.96 0.44 6.98
C LEU A 290 2.16 1.01 6.21
N ILE A 291 2.73 2.12 6.68
CA ILE A 291 3.93 2.72 6.09
C ILE A 291 5.10 1.74 6.22
N ILE A 292 5.87 1.50 5.15
CA ILE A 292 7.01 0.57 5.17
C ILE A 292 8.28 1.33 4.81
N GLY A 293 9.41 1.05 5.47
CA GLY A 293 10.67 1.68 5.09
C GLY A 293 11.89 1.12 5.80
N ARG A 294 13.06 1.58 5.35
CA ARG A 294 14.35 1.19 5.93
C ARG A 294 14.49 1.66 7.37
N SER A 295 15.19 0.89 8.21
CA SER A 295 15.37 1.27 9.61
C SER A 295 15.99 2.66 9.77
N ALA A 296 16.94 3.03 8.92
CA ALA A 296 17.60 4.34 8.98
C ALA A 296 16.71 5.53 8.58
N ALA A 297 15.51 5.28 8.03
CA ALA A 297 14.53 6.32 7.72
C ALA A 297 13.63 6.66 8.93
N PHE A 298 13.46 5.72 9.86
CA PHE A 298 12.49 5.84 10.96
C PHE A 298 13.10 5.70 12.35
N LEU A 299 14.06 4.79 12.54
CA LEU A 299 14.62 4.49 13.85
C LEU A 299 15.75 5.47 14.17
N LEU A 300 15.76 5.93 15.41
CA LEU A 300 16.71 6.90 15.90
C LEU A 300 17.25 6.48 17.27
N ASP A 301 18.56 6.31 17.35
CA ASP A 301 19.25 6.21 18.65
C ASP A 301 19.36 7.62 19.25
N THR A 302 18.49 7.94 20.20
CA THR A 302 18.36 9.29 20.75
C THR A 302 19.58 9.76 21.54
N ASP A 303 20.39 8.83 22.03
CA ASP A 303 21.57 9.15 22.85
C ASP A 303 22.75 9.61 21.97
N ASN A 304 22.81 9.12 20.73
CA ASN A 304 23.90 9.37 19.80
C ASN A 304 23.49 10.22 18.58
N ALA A 305 22.19 10.44 18.36
CA ALA A 305 21.69 11.14 17.18
C ALA A 305 21.93 12.66 17.21
N ASP A 306 22.48 13.17 16.10
CA ASP A 306 22.56 14.61 15.84
C ASP A 306 21.21 15.21 15.43
N LEU A 307 21.15 16.55 15.39
CA LEU A 307 19.94 17.27 14.99
C LEU A 307 19.55 16.99 13.52
N LEU A 308 20.52 16.71 12.65
CA LEU A 308 20.27 16.40 11.25
C LEU A 308 19.56 15.05 11.10
N ALA A 309 19.94 14.04 11.88
CA ALA A 309 19.27 12.74 11.92
C ALA A 309 17.82 12.88 12.41
N LYS A 310 17.60 13.64 13.50
CA LYS A 310 16.24 13.98 13.98
C LYS A 310 15.41 14.65 12.90
N LYS A 311 15.96 15.65 12.20
CA LYS A 311 15.29 16.36 11.10
C LYS A 311 14.95 15.41 9.94
N ARG A 312 15.88 14.53 9.55
CA ARG A 312 15.65 13.56 8.46
C ARG A 312 14.51 12.59 8.81
N VAL A 313 14.56 11.94 9.97
CA VAL A 313 13.51 11.02 10.41
C VAL A 313 12.15 11.70 10.49
N ALA A 314 12.10 12.90 11.10
CA ALA A 314 10.86 13.66 11.18
C ALA A 314 10.33 14.06 9.79
N SER A 315 11.22 14.46 8.87
CA SER A 315 10.87 14.81 7.50
C SER A 315 10.33 13.62 6.73
N THR A 316 10.98 12.45 6.81
CA THR A 316 10.51 11.24 6.12
C THR A 316 9.16 10.81 6.66
N GLN A 317 8.99 10.67 7.98
CA GLN A 317 7.69 10.29 8.54
C GLN A 317 6.59 11.30 8.18
N SER A 318 6.91 12.59 8.13
CA SER A 318 5.95 13.63 7.72
C SER A 318 5.59 13.57 6.23
N HIS A 319 6.52 13.14 5.38
CA HIS A 319 6.31 12.92 3.95
C HIS A 319 5.37 11.74 3.72
N GLU A 320 5.66 10.60 4.35
CA GLU A 320 4.80 9.40 4.25
C GLU A 320 3.38 9.66 4.77
N ILE A 321 3.22 10.41 5.87
CA ILE A 321 1.89 10.74 6.39
C ILE A 321 1.12 11.65 5.42
N ALA A 322 1.82 12.53 4.68
CA ALA A 322 1.17 13.42 3.75
C ALA A 322 0.62 12.68 2.51
N HIS A 323 1.32 11.63 2.07
CA HIS A 323 0.86 10.75 1.00
C HIS A 323 -0.50 10.07 1.31
N LEU A 324 -0.82 9.86 2.59
CA LEU A 324 -2.12 9.32 3.01
C LEU A 324 -3.30 10.17 2.50
N TRP A 325 -3.07 11.44 2.18
CA TRP A 325 -3.99 12.29 1.41
C TRP A 325 -3.54 12.42 -0.05
N PHE A 326 -2.28 12.81 -0.27
CA PHE A 326 -1.69 13.08 -1.59
C PHE A 326 -1.01 11.84 -2.19
N GLY A 327 -1.82 10.84 -2.53
CA GLY A 327 -1.38 9.62 -3.17
C GLY A 327 -2.39 8.50 -2.95
N ASP A 328 -2.82 8.35 -1.70
CA ASP A 328 -3.74 7.28 -1.30
C ASP A 328 -5.20 7.68 -1.55
N ILE A 329 -5.68 8.75 -0.90
CA ILE A 329 -7.03 9.29 -1.13
C ILE A 329 -7.12 9.81 -2.57
N THR A 330 -6.28 10.76 -2.93
CA THR A 330 -6.17 11.28 -4.29
C THR A 330 -4.96 10.69 -4.98
N THR A 331 -5.20 9.85 -5.98
CA THR A 331 -4.14 9.20 -6.76
C THR A 331 -4.12 9.79 -8.15
N MET A 332 -2.93 10.02 -8.70
CA MET A 332 -2.75 10.40 -10.09
C MET A 332 -3.36 9.35 -11.05
N GLU A 333 -3.87 9.84 -12.19
CA GLU A 333 -4.48 8.97 -13.20
C GLU A 333 -3.47 7.97 -13.81
N TRP A 334 -2.23 8.43 -14.01
CA TRP A 334 -1.15 7.63 -14.55
C TRP A 334 0.21 8.16 -14.11
N TRP A 335 1.24 7.33 -14.20
CA TRP A 335 2.59 7.60 -13.68
C TRP A 335 3.28 8.84 -14.28
N ASN A 336 2.89 9.29 -15.48
CA ASN A 336 3.40 10.55 -16.03
C ASN A 336 2.98 11.79 -15.19
N TYR A 337 2.01 11.63 -14.29
CA TYR A 337 1.56 12.64 -13.33
C TYR A 337 2.04 12.35 -11.90
N LEU A 338 3.08 11.51 -11.71
CA LEU A 338 3.63 11.16 -10.38
C LEU A 338 3.99 12.40 -9.53
N TYR A 339 4.33 13.52 -10.15
CA TYR A 339 4.60 14.78 -9.44
C TYR A 339 3.40 15.30 -8.62
N LEU A 340 2.16 14.88 -8.91
CA LEU A 340 0.99 15.22 -8.08
C LEU A 340 1.04 14.53 -6.72
N ASN A 341 1.65 13.34 -6.65
CA ASN A 341 1.93 12.66 -5.40
C ASN A 341 3.23 13.22 -4.81
N GLU A 342 4.36 13.05 -5.49
CA GLU A 342 5.70 13.36 -4.94
C GLU A 342 6.02 14.86 -4.79
N GLY A 343 5.58 15.66 -5.77
CA GLY A 343 5.91 17.08 -5.88
C GLY A 343 5.09 17.97 -4.95
N MET A 344 3.90 17.53 -4.53
CA MET A 344 3.12 18.21 -3.50
C MET A 344 3.74 18.05 -2.10
N LEU A 345 4.71 17.13 -1.96
CA LEU A 345 5.23 16.65 -0.68
C LEU A 345 6.69 17.03 -0.41
N THR A 346 7.28 17.89 -1.25
CA THR A 346 8.69 18.28 -1.09
C THR A 346 8.89 19.14 0.18
N PRO A 347 9.80 18.75 1.10
CA PRO A 347 9.98 19.36 2.43
C PRO A 347 10.13 20.89 2.54
N PRO A 348 10.77 21.63 1.59
CA PRO A 348 11.03 23.06 1.81
C PRO A 348 9.76 23.91 1.93
N ARG A 349 8.62 23.46 1.39
CA ARG A 349 7.40 24.32 1.37
C ARG A 349 6.51 24.15 2.59
N ILE A 350 6.49 22.96 3.19
CA ILE A 350 5.64 22.65 4.36
C ILE A 350 6.46 22.75 5.66
N ILE A 351 7.76 22.44 5.67
CA ILE A 351 8.56 22.45 6.91
C ILE A 351 9.26 23.80 7.14
N ASP A 352 9.83 24.45 6.12
CA ASP A 352 10.57 25.71 6.32
C ASP A 352 9.66 26.91 6.65
N ARG A 353 8.36 26.84 6.35
CA ARG A 353 7.37 27.82 6.85
C ARG A 353 7.01 27.64 8.33
N PHE A 354 7.33 26.49 8.94
CA PHE A 354 6.87 26.15 10.29
C PHE A 354 7.98 26.11 11.35
N LEU A 355 9.26 26.02 10.96
CA LEU A 355 10.40 26.14 11.89
C LEU A 355 10.61 27.55 12.47
N VAL A 356 9.78 28.55 12.13
CA VAL A 356 9.82 29.90 12.72
C VAL A 356 8.99 30.03 14.02
N PHE A 357 8.24 29.00 14.43
CA PHE A 357 7.30 29.11 15.56
C PHE A 357 7.84 28.75 16.96
N THR A 358 9.15 28.82 17.19
CA THR A 358 9.73 28.65 18.53
C THR A 358 10.64 29.81 18.94
N ARG A 359 10.06 31.02 19.03
CA ARG A 359 10.52 32.07 19.94
C ARG A 359 9.41 33.12 20.08
N ASN A 360 8.69 33.04 21.20
CA ASN A 360 7.62 33.93 21.65
C ASN A 360 6.26 33.76 20.94
N GLY A 361 5.36 33.06 21.63
CA GLY A 361 3.97 32.88 21.22
C GLY A 361 3.24 34.21 21.05
N ALA A 362 2.93 34.54 19.80
CA ALA A 362 1.87 35.46 19.42
C ALA A 362 1.39 35.10 18.00
N LEU A 363 0.09 34.84 17.83
CA LEU A 363 -0.51 34.68 16.51
C LEU A 363 -0.53 36.04 15.78
N ILE A 364 0.20 36.18 14.68
CA ILE A 364 -0.07 37.24 13.70
C ILE A 364 -0.90 36.63 12.57
N ARG A 365 -2.19 36.95 12.53
CA ARG A 365 -3.04 36.73 11.35
C ARG A 365 -2.60 37.71 10.26
N GLN A 366 -1.90 37.23 9.23
CA GLN A 366 -1.81 37.99 7.97
C GLN A 366 -3.03 37.68 7.11
N ARG A 367 -3.85 38.71 6.86
CA ARG A 367 -4.89 38.70 5.82
C ARG A 367 -4.20 38.68 4.46
N LEU A 368 -4.69 37.83 3.55
CA LEU A 368 -4.33 37.86 2.14
C LEU A 368 -4.76 39.20 1.52
N PRO A 369 -3.94 39.83 0.64
CA PRO A 369 -4.39 40.99 -0.14
C PRO A 369 -5.36 40.53 -1.23
N PRO A 370 -6.37 41.35 -1.59
CA PRO A 370 -7.30 41.01 -2.65
C PRO A 370 -6.60 41.08 -4.03
N PRO A 371 -7.14 40.39 -5.06
CA PRO A 371 -6.54 40.36 -6.38
C PRO A 371 -6.63 41.73 -7.05
N GLU A 372 -5.52 42.19 -7.61
CA GLU A 372 -5.48 43.39 -8.47
C GLU A 372 -6.23 43.12 -9.78
N GLY A 373 -7.12 44.04 -10.14
CA GLY A 373 -7.64 44.14 -11.51
C GLY A 373 -9.16 44.25 -11.60
N GLN A 374 -9.70 45.44 -11.37
CA GLN A 374 -10.77 45.99 -12.21
C GLN A 374 -10.72 47.51 -12.15
N THR A 375 -10.29 48.09 -13.26
CA THR A 375 -10.44 49.49 -13.64
C THR A 375 -11.92 49.87 -13.73
N GLY A 376 -12.32 51.00 -13.14
CA GLY A 376 -13.68 51.51 -13.31
C GLY A 376 -14.03 52.75 -12.49
N VAL A 377 -13.64 53.92 -13.00
CA VAL A 377 -14.41 55.18 -13.07
C VAL A 377 -15.33 55.54 -11.90
N THR A 378 -15.08 56.69 -11.25
CA THR A 378 -16.06 57.79 -11.16
C THR A 378 -15.43 59.07 -10.60
N SER A 379 -15.78 60.16 -11.28
CA SER A 379 -15.53 61.57 -11.02
C SER A 379 -16.22 62.10 -9.76
N ALA A 380 -15.53 62.97 -9.02
CA ALA A 380 -15.91 64.37 -8.75
C ALA A 380 -14.79 65.03 -7.93
#